data_AF-A0A1G0Z4A7-F1
#
_entry.id   AF-A0A1G0Z4A7-F1
#
_cell.length_a   1.000
_cell.length_b   1.000
_cell.length_c   1.000
_cell.angle_alpha   90.00
_cell.angle_beta   90.00
_cell.angle_gamma   90.00
#
_symmetry.space_group_name_H-M   'P 1'
#
loop_
_entity.id
_entity.type
_entity.pdbx_description
1 polymer ?
#
loop_
_entity_poly.entity_id
_entity_poly.type
_entity_poly.pdbx_seq_one_letter_code
_entity_poly.pdbx_strand_id
1 'polypeptide(L)'
;MKLLVQTFILGVAFQSFSVFGGEILKNGGFENDMDSWRTTDWKQKSGVLSVDSTVASSGKKSFKLTNDSFEQTTMLEQDVELIASKKYTLKFKIKTVSVVPQSETKGAGAAIMILNAGKHAIEVSPSGSWKQATGTNDWQDCAVEFSPENINGSSKIYLVLRKATGTAYFDAVSLVCDDK
;
A
#
# COMPACT_ATOMS: atom_id res chain seq x y z
N MET A 1 50.74 -0.69 -34.99
CA MET A 1 49.36 -0.25 -35.23
C MET A 1 48.46 -0.91 -34.19
N LYS A 2 48.08 -0.19 -33.12
CA LYS A 2 47.17 -0.69 -32.07
C LYS A 2 45.98 0.26 -32.04
N LEU A 3 44.79 -0.24 -32.39
CA LEU A 3 43.53 0.47 -32.26
C LEU A 3 43.17 0.60 -30.77
N LEU A 4 42.90 1.82 -30.33
CA LEU A 4 42.27 2.11 -29.03
C LEU A 4 40.77 2.30 -29.28
N VAL A 5 39.97 1.37 -28.77
CA VAL A 5 38.52 1.48 -28.73
C VAL A 5 38.16 2.37 -27.53
N GLN A 6 37.61 3.55 -27.79
CA GLN A 6 37.04 4.40 -26.75
C GLN A 6 35.60 3.94 -26.46
N THR A 7 35.38 3.40 -25.27
CA THR A 7 34.05 3.06 -24.76
C THR A 7 33.36 4.33 -24.26
N PHE A 8 32.27 4.74 -24.91
CA PHE A 8 31.35 5.75 -24.39
C PHE A 8 30.46 5.12 -23.30
N ILE A 9 30.59 5.57 -22.05
CA ILE A 9 29.65 5.26 -20.99
C ILE A 9 28.54 6.30 -21.03
N LEU A 10 27.33 5.88 -21.41
CA LEU A 10 26.13 6.70 -21.35
C LEU A 10 25.71 6.82 -19.88
N GLY A 11 26.00 7.97 -19.25
CA GLY A 11 25.52 8.27 -17.90
C GLY A 11 24.02 8.48 -17.90
N VAL A 12 23.26 7.54 -17.33
CA VAL A 12 21.84 7.77 -17.03
C VAL A 12 21.77 8.73 -15.85
N ALA A 13 21.36 9.97 -16.11
CA ALA A 13 21.08 10.94 -15.07
C ALA A 13 19.79 10.54 -14.33
N PHE A 14 19.93 10.06 -13.10
CA PHE A 14 18.80 9.99 -12.17
C PHE A 14 18.41 11.41 -11.78
N GLN A 15 17.33 11.93 -12.39
CA GLN A 15 16.71 13.14 -11.87
C GLN A 15 15.97 12.78 -10.57
N SER A 16 16.54 13.20 -9.44
CA SER A 16 15.84 13.23 -8.17
C SER A 16 14.75 14.30 -8.26
N PHE A 17 13.50 13.90 -8.40
CA PHE A 17 12.37 14.79 -8.16
C PHE A 17 12.35 15.12 -6.67
N SER A 18 12.70 16.36 -6.32
CA SER A 18 12.42 16.92 -4.99
C SER A 18 10.90 17.06 -4.87
N VAL A 19 10.28 16.16 -4.12
CA VAL A 19 8.87 16.28 -3.76
C VAL A 19 8.79 17.29 -2.62
N PHE A 20 8.49 18.56 -2.93
CA PHE A 20 7.98 19.50 -1.94
C PHE A 20 6.53 19.10 -1.64
N GLY A 21 6.39 18.12 -0.77
CA GLY A 21 5.11 17.66 -0.26
C GLY A 21 5.31 17.01 1.10
N GLY A 22 4.41 17.29 2.03
CA GLY A 22 4.46 16.71 3.38
C GLY A 22 4.10 15.22 3.35
N GLU A 23 5.01 14.35 3.82
CA GLU A 23 4.66 12.98 4.18
C GLU A 23 3.64 13.01 5.32
N ILE A 24 2.48 12.38 5.11
CA ILE A 24 1.40 12.37 6.10
C ILE A 24 1.26 11.04 6.82
N LEU A 25 1.88 9.95 6.34
CA LEU A 25 1.92 8.69 7.07
C LEU A 25 3.14 8.60 7.99
N LYS A 26 2.92 7.93 9.12
CA LYS A 26 3.97 7.56 10.06
C LYS A 26 4.23 6.07 9.96
N ASN A 27 5.51 5.70 10.11
CA ASN A 27 5.95 4.31 10.23
C ASN A 27 5.42 3.39 9.11
N GLY A 28 5.42 3.87 7.86
CA GLY A 28 4.92 3.09 6.72
C GLY A 28 5.79 1.92 6.28
N GLY A 29 7.02 1.83 6.81
CA GLY A 29 7.91 0.67 6.66
C GLY A 29 7.91 -0.27 7.88
N PHE A 30 7.10 -0.02 8.91
CA PHE A 30 6.92 -0.90 10.07
C PHE A 30 8.19 -1.21 10.89
N GLU A 31 9.24 -0.41 10.76
CA GLU A 31 10.49 -0.58 11.50
C GLU A 31 10.29 -0.42 13.02
N ASN A 32 9.34 0.44 13.41
CA ASN A 32 8.93 0.67 14.80
C ASN A 32 7.68 -0.16 15.17
N ASP A 33 7.59 -1.38 14.65
CA ASP A 33 6.45 -2.28 14.88
C ASP A 33 5.12 -1.62 14.50
N MET A 34 4.16 -1.63 15.41
CA MET A 34 2.80 -1.11 15.22
C MET A 34 2.67 0.39 15.51
N ASP A 35 3.76 1.12 15.72
CA ASP A 35 3.69 2.55 16.03
C ASP A 35 2.85 3.31 14.98
N SER A 36 1.91 4.14 15.45
CA SER A 36 0.92 4.89 14.67
C SER A 36 -0.09 4.07 13.83
N TRP A 37 -0.02 2.75 13.86
CA TRP A 37 -0.99 1.85 13.22
C TRP A 37 -1.85 1.13 14.27
N ARG A 38 -3.08 0.77 13.92
CA ARG A 38 -3.96 0.00 14.81
C ARG A 38 -4.81 -0.99 14.04
N THR A 39 -5.24 -2.02 14.75
CA THR A 39 -6.32 -2.89 14.27
C THR A 39 -7.60 -2.07 14.15
N THR A 40 -8.41 -2.37 13.14
CA THR A 40 -9.68 -1.69 12.95
C THR A 40 -10.75 -2.12 13.97
N ASP A 41 -11.68 -1.21 14.29
CA ASP A 41 -12.85 -1.49 15.17
C ASP A 41 -14.03 -2.11 14.39
N TRP A 42 -13.85 -2.41 13.11
CA TRP A 42 -14.89 -2.98 12.27
C TRP A 42 -15.24 -4.39 12.76
N LYS A 43 -16.54 -4.66 12.95
CA LYS A 43 -17.05 -5.94 13.46
C LYS A 43 -17.06 -7.02 12.37
N GLN A 44 -15.89 -7.35 11.85
CA GLN A 44 -15.68 -8.39 10.85
C GLN A 44 -14.86 -9.52 11.46
N LYS A 45 -15.03 -10.73 10.94
CA LYS A 45 -14.13 -11.84 11.28
C LYS A 45 -12.75 -11.49 10.73
N SER A 46 -11.77 -11.34 11.61
CA SER A 46 -10.39 -11.06 11.21
C SER A 46 -9.57 -12.35 11.16
N GLY A 47 -8.62 -12.39 10.24
CA GLY A 47 -7.49 -13.30 10.25
C GLY A 47 -6.36 -12.77 11.15
N VAL A 48 -5.13 -13.14 10.83
CA VAL A 48 -3.93 -12.78 11.60
C VAL A 48 -3.31 -11.50 11.06
N LEU A 49 -2.93 -10.62 11.99
CA LEU A 49 -2.18 -9.39 11.76
C LEU A 49 -0.86 -9.46 12.52
N SER A 50 0.25 -9.17 11.85
CA SER A 50 1.56 -9.15 12.51
C SER A 50 2.57 -8.31 11.74
N VAL A 51 3.51 -7.70 12.47
CA VAL A 51 4.75 -7.21 11.86
C VAL A 51 5.68 -8.42 11.67
N ASP A 52 6.21 -8.59 10.46
CA ASP A 52 7.09 -9.70 10.08
C ASP A 52 8.52 -9.18 9.91
N SER A 53 9.48 -9.77 10.62
CA SER A 53 10.90 -9.39 10.58
C SER A 53 11.76 -10.31 9.71
N THR A 54 11.12 -11.19 8.93
CA THR A 54 11.77 -12.18 8.05
C THR A 54 11.51 -11.92 6.58
N VAL A 55 10.38 -11.29 6.27
CA VAL A 55 9.99 -10.85 4.92
C VAL A 55 9.83 -9.34 4.97
N ALA A 56 10.69 -8.63 4.24
CA ALA A 56 10.62 -7.17 4.08
C ALA A 56 10.99 -6.80 2.64
N SER A 57 10.53 -5.65 2.17
CA SER A 57 11.00 -5.08 0.91
C SER A 57 12.07 -4.02 1.12
N SER A 58 12.01 -3.32 2.24
CA SER A 58 12.94 -2.29 2.67
C SER A 58 13.17 -2.44 4.17
N GLY A 59 14.31 -1.98 4.68
CA GLY A 59 14.61 -2.13 6.10
C GLY A 59 14.66 -3.60 6.54
N LYS A 60 14.07 -3.90 7.71
CA LYS A 60 14.08 -5.22 8.35
C LYS A 60 12.69 -5.77 8.60
N LYS A 61 11.63 -4.95 8.48
CA LYS A 61 10.27 -5.34 8.82
C LYS A 61 9.29 -5.02 7.69
N SER A 62 8.18 -5.73 7.67
CA SER A 62 6.99 -5.36 6.89
C SER A 62 5.73 -5.75 7.65
N PHE A 63 4.57 -5.31 7.18
CA PHE A 63 3.30 -5.72 7.77
C PHE A 63 2.68 -6.88 7.02
N LYS A 64 2.20 -7.88 7.75
CA LYS A 64 1.65 -9.13 7.23
C LYS A 64 0.19 -9.30 7.63
N LEU A 65 -0.63 -9.60 6.64
CA LEU A 65 -2.02 -10.01 6.78
C LEU A 65 -2.19 -11.43 6.27
N THR A 66 -2.81 -12.31 7.07
CA THR A 66 -3.11 -13.69 6.67
C THR A 66 -4.57 -14.04 6.95
N ASN A 67 -5.24 -14.58 5.94
CA ASN A 67 -6.59 -15.13 6.05
C ASN A 67 -6.58 -16.63 5.70
N ASP A 68 -7.33 -17.42 6.46
CA ASP A 68 -7.57 -18.85 6.24
C ASP A 68 -9.03 -19.15 5.82
N SER A 69 -9.90 -18.14 5.78
CA SER A 69 -11.30 -18.28 5.38
C SER A 69 -11.79 -17.10 4.53
N PHE A 70 -12.72 -17.36 3.60
CA PHE A 70 -13.38 -16.31 2.81
C PHE A 70 -14.35 -15.43 3.63
N GLU A 71 -14.72 -15.85 4.84
CA GLU A 71 -15.50 -15.01 5.77
C GLU A 71 -14.66 -13.88 6.38
N GLN A 72 -13.33 -13.95 6.25
CA GLN A 72 -12.43 -12.99 6.86
C GLN A 72 -12.26 -11.72 6.02
N THR A 73 -12.18 -10.61 6.74
CA THR A 73 -11.65 -9.36 6.23
C THR A 73 -10.74 -8.77 7.28
N THR A 74 -9.46 -8.72 6.94
CA THR A 74 -8.39 -8.36 7.85
C THR A 74 -7.83 -7.04 7.41
N MET A 75 -7.82 -6.07 8.32
CA MET A 75 -7.44 -4.70 8.02
C MET A 75 -6.61 -4.07 9.14
N LEU A 76 -5.57 -3.34 8.74
CA LEU A 76 -4.81 -2.46 9.59
C LEU A 76 -5.03 -1.02 9.13
N GLU A 77 -5.21 -0.08 10.07
CA GLU A 77 -5.53 1.30 9.75
C GLU A 77 -4.61 2.32 10.41
N GLN A 78 -4.52 3.50 9.79
CA GLN A 78 -3.93 4.72 10.33
C GLN A 78 -4.82 5.91 9.91
N ASP A 79 -4.96 6.90 10.80
CA ASP A 79 -5.65 8.14 10.45
C ASP A 79 -4.81 8.97 9.49
N VAL A 80 -5.45 9.57 8.50
CA VAL A 80 -4.80 10.48 7.54
C VAL A 80 -5.65 11.73 7.39
N GLU A 81 -4.99 12.88 7.23
CA GLU A 81 -5.67 14.14 6.95
C GLU A 81 -5.70 14.36 5.43
N LEU A 82 -6.90 14.36 4.86
CA LEU A 82 -7.09 14.69 3.45
C LEU A 82 -7.75 16.06 3.34
N ILE A 83 -7.41 16.79 2.29
CA ILE A 83 -7.98 18.10 1.94
C ILE A 83 -8.63 17.97 0.56
N ALA A 84 -9.83 18.50 0.43
CA ALA A 84 -10.56 18.49 -0.84
C ALA A 84 -9.74 19.15 -1.96
N SER A 85 -9.72 18.52 -3.13
CA SER A 85 -9.02 18.97 -4.35
C SER A 85 -7.50 19.09 -4.26
N LYS A 86 -6.88 18.78 -3.11
CA LYS A 86 -5.43 18.65 -3.02
C LYS A 86 -4.99 17.34 -3.66
N LYS A 87 -3.83 17.39 -4.32
CA LYS A 87 -3.25 16.23 -4.99
C LYS A 87 -2.40 15.45 -4.00
N TYR A 88 -2.59 14.15 -3.99
CA TYR A 88 -1.84 13.21 -3.16
C TYR A 88 -1.15 12.19 -4.03
N THR A 89 0.04 11.78 -3.60
CA THR A 89 0.77 10.63 -4.17
C THR A 89 0.83 9.53 -3.13
N LEU A 90 0.14 8.42 -3.37
CA LEU A 90 0.21 7.19 -2.57
C LEU A 90 1.24 6.25 -3.22
N LYS A 91 2.25 5.83 -2.45
CA LYS A 91 3.23 4.82 -2.84
C LYS A 91 3.22 3.68 -1.83
N PHE A 92 3.43 2.47 -2.31
CA PHE A 92 3.60 1.30 -1.45
C PHE A 92 4.21 0.15 -2.23
N LYS A 93 4.71 -0.84 -1.48
CA LYS A 93 5.07 -2.15 -2.00
C LYS A 93 4.15 -3.20 -1.41
N ILE A 94 3.74 -4.15 -2.24
CA ILE A 94 2.91 -5.29 -1.83
C ILE A 94 3.49 -6.58 -2.38
N LYS A 95 3.47 -7.63 -1.56
CA LYS A 95 3.80 -9.01 -1.94
C LYS A 95 2.63 -9.92 -1.57
N THR A 96 2.28 -10.86 -2.43
CA THR A 96 1.19 -11.81 -2.15
C THR A 96 1.69 -13.25 -2.21
N VAL A 97 1.19 -14.09 -1.29
CA VAL A 97 1.49 -15.52 -1.25
C VAL A 97 0.18 -16.27 -1.21
N SER A 98 -0.13 -16.97 -2.31
CA SER A 98 -1.33 -17.79 -2.46
C SER A 98 -2.62 -17.04 -2.10
N VAL A 99 -2.74 -15.77 -2.52
CA VAL A 99 -3.97 -15.00 -2.31
C VAL A 99 -5.04 -15.50 -3.27
N VAL A 100 -6.01 -16.25 -2.76
CA VAL A 100 -7.10 -16.82 -3.56
C VAL A 100 -8.39 -16.06 -3.22
N PRO A 101 -8.98 -15.30 -4.16
CA PRO A 101 -10.22 -14.58 -3.91
C PRO A 101 -11.42 -15.54 -3.86
N GLN A 102 -12.43 -15.21 -3.07
CA GLN A 102 -13.74 -15.84 -3.15
C GLN A 102 -14.30 -15.66 -4.57
N SER A 103 -14.74 -16.76 -5.18
CA SER A 103 -15.28 -16.74 -6.55
C SER A 103 -16.42 -15.73 -6.69
N GLU A 104 -16.47 -15.06 -7.86
CA GLU A 104 -17.51 -14.09 -8.24
C GLU A 104 -17.68 -12.88 -7.29
N THR A 105 -16.76 -12.70 -6.34
CA THR A 105 -16.84 -11.64 -5.34
C THR A 105 -16.00 -10.45 -5.77
N LYS A 106 -16.68 -9.38 -6.20
CA LYS A 106 -16.02 -8.10 -6.51
C LYS A 106 -15.29 -7.57 -5.28
N GLY A 107 -14.08 -7.07 -5.48
CA GLY A 107 -13.28 -6.50 -4.41
C GLY A 107 -12.49 -7.52 -3.60
N ALA A 108 -12.57 -8.82 -3.86
CA ALA A 108 -11.84 -9.83 -3.09
C ALA A 108 -10.34 -9.82 -3.41
N GLY A 109 -9.49 -9.91 -2.38
CA GLY A 109 -8.02 -9.91 -2.49
C GLY A 109 -7.37 -8.84 -1.62
N ALA A 110 -6.12 -8.48 -1.97
CA ALA A 110 -5.31 -7.53 -1.22
C ALA A 110 -5.21 -6.14 -1.89
N ALA A 111 -5.26 -5.07 -1.12
CA ALA A 111 -5.15 -3.69 -1.63
C ALA A 111 -4.79 -2.70 -0.52
N ILE A 112 -4.42 -1.47 -0.91
CA ILE A 112 -4.53 -0.30 -0.04
C ILE A 112 -5.82 0.44 -0.36
N MET A 113 -6.55 0.83 0.68
CA MET A 113 -7.82 1.55 0.60
C MET A 113 -7.74 2.81 1.45
N ILE A 114 -8.23 3.94 0.96
CA ILE A 114 -8.42 5.14 1.76
C ILE A 114 -9.90 5.49 1.76
N LEU A 115 -10.46 5.64 2.96
CA LEU A 115 -11.85 6.07 3.17
C LEU A 115 -11.88 7.47 3.77
N ASN A 116 -12.82 8.30 3.33
CA ASN A 116 -13.25 9.52 4.01
C ASN A 116 -14.69 9.36 4.47
N ALA A 117 -14.96 9.55 5.77
CA ALA A 117 -16.30 9.37 6.35
C ALA A 117 -16.97 8.03 5.93
N GLY A 118 -16.18 6.95 5.85
CA GLY A 118 -16.64 5.62 5.44
C GLY A 118 -16.84 5.40 3.93
N LYS A 119 -16.63 6.43 3.09
CA LYS A 119 -16.72 6.35 1.63
C LYS A 119 -15.33 6.26 1.00
N HIS A 120 -15.21 5.52 -0.10
CA HIS A 120 -13.92 5.40 -0.79
C HIS A 120 -13.46 6.74 -1.36
N ALA A 121 -12.26 7.16 -0.94
CA ALA A 121 -11.48 8.18 -1.65
C ALA A 121 -10.67 7.51 -2.77
N ILE A 122 -10.04 6.37 -2.46
CA ILE A 122 -9.32 5.53 -3.43
C ILE A 122 -9.21 4.09 -2.91
N GLU A 123 -9.10 3.13 -3.82
CA GLU A 123 -8.61 1.79 -3.52
C GLU A 123 -7.73 1.31 -4.67
N VAL A 124 -6.55 0.78 -4.36
CA VAL A 124 -5.51 0.46 -5.34
C VAL A 124 -4.69 -0.76 -4.98
N SER A 125 -4.20 -1.43 -6.03
CA SER A 125 -3.17 -2.45 -5.99
C SER A 125 -2.31 -2.34 -7.27
N PRO A 126 -1.24 -3.14 -7.43
CA PRO A 126 -0.50 -3.23 -8.70
C PRO A 126 -1.37 -3.61 -9.91
N SER A 127 -2.54 -4.23 -9.70
CA SER A 127 -3.49 -4.52 -10.78
C SER A 127 -4.26 -3.30 -11.28
N GLY A 128 -4.14 -2.15 -10.59
CA GLY A 128 -4.74 -0.86 -10.92
C GLY A 128 -5.74 -0.38 -9.87
N SER A 129 -6.32 0.80 -10.11
CA SER A 129 -7.38 1.35 -9.27
C SER A 129 -8.63 0.49 -9.29
N TRP A 130 -9.27 0.34 -8.12
CA TRP A 130 -10.48 -0.45 -7.89
C TRP A 130 -10.30 -1.94 -8.19
N LYS A 131 -9.06 -2.44 -8.11
CA LYS A 131 -8.68 -3.84 -8.30
C LYS A 131 -7.78 -4.30 -7.16
N GLN A 132 -7.83 -5.60 -6.87
CA GLN A 132 -7.07 -6.23 -5.80
C GLN A 132 -5.95 -7.09 -6.37
N ALA A 133 -4.85 -7.18 -5.64
CA ALA A 133 -3.79 -8.14 -5.87
C ALA A 133 -4.26 -9.54 -5.44
N THR A 134 -4.00 -10.52 -6.30
CA THR A 134 -4.34 -11.94 -6.12
C THR A 134 -3.21 -12.82 -6.62
N GLY A 135 -3.21 -14.09 -6.24
CA GLY A 135 -2.19 -15.07 -6.59
C GLY A 135 -0.92 -14.94 -5.76
N THR A 136 0.18 -15.44 -6.32
CA THR A 136 1.52 -15.34 -5.74
C THR A 136 2.35 -14.40 -6.59
N ASN A 137 2.74 -13.27 -6.02
CA ASN A 137 3.56 -12.27 -6.68
C ASN A 137 4.67 -11.87 -5.72
N ASP A 138 5.89 -11.66 -6.23
CA ASP A 138 6.94 -11.03 -5.44
C ASP A 138 6.60 -9.55 -5.17
N TRP A 139 7.47 -8.84 -4.45
CA TRP A 139 7.27 -7.41 -4.20
C TRP A 139 7.01 -6.62 -5.48
N GLN A 140 5.86 -5.95 -5.53
CA GLN A 140 5.43 -5.07 -6.61
C GLN A 140 5.33 -3.65 -6.09
N ASP A 141 5.90 -2.72 -6.84
CA ASP A 141 5.76 -1.28 -6.62
C ASP A 141 4.41 -0.77 -7.12
N CYS A 142 3.77 0.07 -6.33
CA CYS A 142 2.59 0.83 -6.73
C CYS A 142 2.79 2.31 -6.40
N ALA A 143 2.47 3.17 -7.37
CA ALA A 143 2.42 4.61 -7.19
C ALA A 143 1.17 5.13 -7.89
N VAL A 144 0.31 5.83 -7.17
CA VAL A 144 -0.92 6.41 -7.70
C VAL A 144 -1.07 7.85 -7.22
N GLU A 145 -1.53 8.70 -8.12
CA GLU A 145 -1.92 10.07 -7.79
C GLU A 145 -3.44 10.14 -7.72
N PHE A 146 -3.96 10.87 -6.74
CA PHE A 146 -5.40 11.11 -6.61
C PHE A 146 -5.69 12.46 -5.96
N SER A 147 -6.87 13.01 -6.25
CA SER A 147 -7.36 14.25 -5.66
C SER A 147 -8.79 14.03 -5.17
N PRO A 148 -9.02 13.86 -3.86
CA PRO A 148 -10.37 13.62 -3.36
C PRO A 148 -11.19 14.91 -3.42
N GLU A 149 -12.38 14.89 -4.02
CA GLU A 149 -13.21 16.10 -4.16
C GLU A 149 -14.09 16.37 -2.94
N ASN A 150 -14.63 15.31 -2.32
CA ASN A 150 -15.62 15.40 -1.25
C ASN A 150 -15.02 14.92 0.06
N ILE A 151 -14.31 15.80 0.77
CA ILE A 151 -13.81 15.55 2.12
C ILE A 151 -14.76 16.18 3.14
N ASN A 152 -15.42 15.35 3.96
CA ASN A 152 -16.42 15.82 4.93
C ASN A 152 -16.38 15.07 6.27
N GLY A 153 -15.18 14.68 6.71
CA GLY A 153 -14.97 13.99 7.98
C GLY A 153 -13.58 13.40 8.08
N SER A 154 -13.39 12.48 9.03
CA SER A 154 -12.12 11.77 9.23
C SER A 154 -11.79 10.88 8.04
N SER A 155 -10.52 10.88 7.62
CA SER A 155 -10.00 9.92 6.66
C SER A 155 -9.11 8.88 7.33
N LYS A 156 -9.10 7.68 6.78
CA LYS A 156 -8.26 6.57 7.24
C LYS A 156 -7.71 5.83 6.03
N ILE A 157 -6.43 5.46 6.09
CA ILE A 157 -5.83 4.48 5.19
C ILE A 157 -5.97 3.09 5.80
N TYR A 158 -6.13 2.08 4.95
CA TYR A 158 -6.24 0.69 5.32
C TYR A 158 -5.32 -0.16 4.45
N LEU A 159 -4.56 -1.05 5.10
CA LEU A 159 -4.03 -2.24 4.46
C LEU A 159 -5.10 -3.32 4.54
N VAL A 160 -5.43 -3.96 3.42
CA VAL A 160 -6.62 -4.82 3.34
C VAL A 160 -6.26 -6.17 2.74
N LEU A 161 -6.74 -7.25 3.38
CA LEU A 161 -6.93 -8.56 2.77
C LEU A 161 -8.35 -9.03 3.07
N ARG A 162 -9.22 -9.03 2.04
CA ARG A 162 -10.67 -9.25 2.23
C ARG A 162 -11.23 -10.34 1.32
N LYS A 163 -12.11 -11.17 1.89
CA LYS A 163 -12.85 -12.24 1.20
C LYS A 163 -11.95 -13.11 0.32
N ALA A 164 -10.75 -13.36 0.83
CA ALA A 164 -9.70 -14.11 0.16
C ALA A 164 -8.90 -14.85 1.23
N THR A 165 -8.45 -16.06 0.91
CA THR A 165 -7.45 -16.78 1.72
C THR A 165 -6.05 -16.39 1.24
N GLY A 166 -5.03 -16.70 2.04
CA GLY A 166 -3.63 -16.47 1.69
C GLY A 166 -2.99 -15.36 2.53
N THR A 167 -1.85 -14.86 2.07
CA THR A 167 -1.08 -13.85 2.79
C THR A 167 -0.73 -12.66 1.89
N ALA A 168 -0.86 -11.45 2.44
CA ALA A 168 -0.38 -10.22 1.83
C ALA A 168 0.61 -9.52 2.77
N TYR A 169 1.73 -9.08 2.22
CA TYR A 169 2.71 -8.26 2.91
C TYR A 169 2.68 -6.85 2.32
N PHE A 170 2.83 -5.84 3.17
CA PHE A 170 2.84 -4.42 2.83
C PHE A 170 4.07 -3.76 3.44
N ASP A 171 4.73 -2.93 2.65
CA ASP A 171 5.94 -2.21 3.07
C ASP A 171 6.08 -0.90 2.29
N ALA A 172 6.95 -0.01 2.76
CA ALA A 172 7.26 1.28 2.15
C ALA A 172 6.00 2.10 1.82
N VAL A 173 4.98 2.05 2.69
CA VAL A 173 3.73 2.79 2.51
C VAL A 173 4.01 4.27 2.77
N SER A 174 3.69 5.12 1.80
CA SER A 174 3.94 6.56 1.85
C SER A 174 2.76 7.27 1.22
N LEU A 175 2.33 8.37 1.84
CA LEU A 175 1.29 9.22 1.31
C LEU A 175 1.77 10.65 1.45
N VAL A 176 1.98 11.29 0.30
CA VAL A 176 2.50 12.66 0.27
C VAL A 176 1.42 13.58 -0.27
N CYS A 177 1.16 14.68 0.45
CA CYS A 177 0.36 15.79 -0.06
C CYS A 177 1.26 16.68 -0.93
N ASP A 178 0.95 16.86 -2.20
CA ASP A 178 1.69 17.76 -3.07
C ASP A 178 1.33 19.21 -2.71
N ASP A 179 2.24 19.92 -2.04
CA ASP A 179 2.10 21.35 -1.77
C ASP A 179 2.44 22.13 -3.03
N LYS A 180 1.46 22.26 -3.92
CA LYS A 180 1.43 23.35 -4.90
C LYS A 180 0.55 24.49 -4.39
#